data_AF-A0AAE9JM67-F1
#
_entry.id   AF-A0AAE9JM67-F1
#
_cell.length_a   1.000
_cell.length_b   1.000
_cell.length_c   1.000
_cell.angle_alpha   90.00
_cell.angle_beta   90.00
_cell.angle_gamma   90.00
#
_symmetry.space_group_name_H-M   'P 1'
#
loop_
_entity.id
_entity.type
_entity.pdbx_description
1 polymer ?
#
loop_
_entity_poly.entity_id
_entity_poly.type
_entity_poly.pdbx_seq_one_letter_code
_entity_poly.pdbx_strand_id
1 'polypeptide(L)'
;MKVFQYHFDLETKKCLAFKYSGCGGNTNNFSSRQDCQFLCVPQDYFSCPGGSDPILNKNGKTSCGGRENLECDGPNGYCKRGHFVGKCCDSRIRDKIDADYAKECGPGKQKHHTDNGGIELPLFGKTCDSAFCPANTKCHQGNYFAYCCA
;
A
#
# COMPACT_ATOMS: atom_id res chain seq x y z
N MET A 1 -1.82 -18.56 -17.08
CA MET A 1 -2.56 -17.43 -17.66
C MET A 1 -2.88 -16.44 -16.54
N LYS A 2 -2.57 -15.15 -16.71
CA LYS A 2 -2.83 -14.11 -15.70
C LYS A 2 -4.32 -13.79 -15.68
N VAL A 3 -4.98 -13.93 -14.53
CA VAL A 3 -6.47 -13.79 -14.38
C VAL A 3 -6.83 -12.65 -13.40
N PHE A 4 -5.89 -11.75 -13.16
CA PHE A 4 -6.08 -10.61 -12.26
C PHE A 4 -5.73 -9.31 -12.98
N GLN A 5 -6.43 -8.26 -12.59
CA GLN A 5 -6.21 -6.88 -12.99
C GLN A 5 -5.87 -6.06 -11.74
N TYR A 6 -5.43 -4.82 -11.94
CA TYR A 6 -5.19 -3.87 -10.87
C TYR A 6 -6.31 -2.84 -10.82
N HIS A 7 -6.63 -2.39 -9.62
CA HIS A 7 -7.49 -1.23 -9.38
C HIS A 7 -6.80 -0.32 -8.38
N PHE A 8 -7.10 0.96 -8.46
CA PHE A 8 -6.70 1.94 -7.47
C PHE A 8 -7.66 1.87 -6.28
N ASP A 9 -7.11 1.52 -5.12
CA ASP A 9 -7.81 1.55 -3.85
C ASP A 9 -7.73 2.96 -3.24
N LEU A 10 -8.89 3.62 -3.11
CA LEU A 10 -8.98 5.00 -2.63
C LEU A 10 -8.63 5.17 -1.16
N GLU A 11 -8.71 4.10 -0.37
CA GLU A 11 -8.39 4.13 1.05
C GLU A 11 -6.88 4.18 1.24
N THR A 12 -6.17 3.17 0.73
CA THR A 12 -4.71 3.05 0.91
C THR A 12 -3.90 3.85 -0.11
N LYS A 13 -4.56 4.36 -1.16
CA LYS A 13 -3.95 4.97 -2.36
C LYS A 13 -2.92 4.05 -3.00
N LYS A 14 -3.26 2.76 -3.09
CA LYS A 14 -2.42 1.72 -3.71
C LYS A 14 -3.12 1.08 -4.89
N CYS A 15 -2.32 0.58 -5.81
CA CYS A 15 -2.81 -0.27 -6.90
C CYS A 15 -2.76 -1.72 -6.46
N LEU A 16 -3.95 -2.32 -6.27
CA LEU A 16 -4.12 -3.65 -5.69
C LEU A 16 -4.74 -4.60 -6.71
N ALA A 17 -4.27 -5.85 -6.69
CA ALA A 17 -4.75 -6.88 -7.59
C ALA A 17 -6.13 -7.41 -7.17
N PHE A 18 -6.97 -7.70 -8.16
CA PHE A 18 -8.27 -8.34 -7.98
C PHE A 18 -8.57 -9.26 -9.17
N LYS A 19 -9.38 -10.29 -8.95
CA LYS A 19 -9.85 -11.16 -10.03
C LYS A 19 -10.80 -10.39 -10.94
N TYR A 20 -10.51 -10.39 -12.24
CA TYR A 20 -11.42 -9.87 -13.23
C TYR A 20 -11.96 -11.02 -14.08
N SER A 21 -13.28 -11.12 -14.17
CA SER A 21 -13.97 -12.16 -14.96
C SER A 21 -13.86 -11.96 -16.47
N GLY A 22 -13.43 -10.76 -16.92
CA GLY A 22 -13.33 -10.39 -18.33
C GLY A 22 -14.47 -9.49 -18.82
N CYS A 23 -15.54 -9.30 -18.04
CA CYS A 23 -16.66 -8.43 -18.39
C CYS A 23 -17.23 -7.68 -17.17
N GLY A 24 -18.02 -6.62 -17.40
CA GLY A 24 -18.75 -5.90 -16.35
C GLY A 24 -17.90 -4.97 -15.47
N GLY A 25 -16.70 -4.57 -15.94
CA GLY A 25 -15.83 -3.64 -15.23
C GLY A 25 -16.16 -2.16 -15.44
N ASN A 26 -15.44 -1.30 -14.72
CA ASN A 26 -15.40 0.15 -14.94
C ASN A 26 -13.97 0.58 -15.34
N THR A 27 -13.72 1.89 -15.42
CA THR A 27 -12.41 2.45 -15.80
C THR A 27 -11.31 2.26 -14.76
N ASN A 28 -11.64 1.91 -13.50
CA ASN A 28 -10.67 1.56 -12.46
C ASN A 28 -10.22 0.10 -12.60
N ASN A 29 -9.69 -0.24 -13.78
CA ASN A 29 -9.27 -1.59 -14.16
C ASN A 29 -8.07 -1.51 -15.10
N PHE A 30 -6.91 -1.96 -14.63
CA PHE A 30 -5.63 -1.83 -15.31
C PHE A 30 -4.95 -3.18 -15.49
N SER A 31 -4.35 -3.40 -16.65
CA SER A 31 -3.62 -4.63 -16.96
C SER A 31 -2.29 -4.75 -16.22
N SER A 32 -1.69 -3.60 -15.86
CA SER A 32 -0.45 -3.52 -15.11
C SER A 32 -0.59 -2.63 -13.88
N ARG A 33 0.23 -2.92 -12.86
CA ARG A 33 0.32 -2.09 -11.66
C ARG A 33 0.92 -0.73 -12.00
N GLN A 34 1.90 -0.70 -12.90
CA GLN A 34 2.53 0.52 -13.39
C GLN A 34 1.53 1.48 -14.02
N ASP A 35 0.64 1.01 -14.90
CA ASP A 35 -0.38 1.86 -15.54
C ASP A 35 -1.34 2.44 -14.50
N CYS A 36 -1.78 1.62 -13.54
CA CYS A 36 -2.60 2.08 -12.42
C CYS A 36 -1.88 3.16 -11.61
N GLN A 37 -0.60 2.96 -11.29
CA GLN A 37 0.18 3.91 -10.50
C GLN A 37 0.38 5.22 -11.27
N PHE A 38 0.73 5.14 -12.55
CA PHE A 38 0.96 6.28 -13.41
C PHE A 38 -0.30 7.13 -13.58
N LEU A 39 -1.47 6.51 -13.72
CA LEU A 39 -2.73 7.21 -13.94
C LEU A 39 -3.40 7.71 -12.66
N CYS A 40 -3.27 7.00 -11.54
CA CYS A 40 -4.06 7.28 -10.35
C CYS A 40 -3.27 7.85 -9.16
N VAL A 41 -1.96 7.68 -9.10
CA VAL A 41 -1.14 8.18 -7.98
C VAL A 41 -0.49 9.51 -8.38
N PRO A 42 -0.83 10.63 -7.72
CA PRO A 42 -0.16 11.91 -7.98
C PRO A 42 1.35 11.81 -7.77
N GLN A 43 2.14 12.47 -8.62
CA GLN A 43 3.60 12.45 -8.54
C GLN A 43 4.13 13.11 -7.25
N ASP A 44 3.40 14.10 -6.74
CA ASP A 44 3.67 14.81 -5.50
C ASP A 44 2.97 14.19 -4.28
N TYR A 45 2.45 12.96 -4.41
CA TYR A 45 1.72 12.29 -3.33
C TYR A 45 2.60 12.04 -2.10
N PHE A 46 2.45 12.91 -1.11
CA PHE A 46 3.11 12.81 0.18
C PHE A 46 2.07 12.90 1.31
N SER A 47 1.58 11.73 1.74
CA SER A 47 0.60 11.56 2.82
C SER A 47 1.10 10.57 3.89
N CYS A 48 0.32 10.34 4.94
CA CYS A 48 0.64 9.29 5.91
C CYS A 48 0.40 7.89 5.33
N PRO A 49 1.03 6.84 5.91
CA PRO A 49 0.86 5.47 5.43
C PRO A 49 -0.61 5.06 5.35
N GLY A 50 -0.94 4.23 4.37
CA GLY A 50 -2.31 3.74 4.18
C GLY A 50 -3.31 4.83 3.82
N GLY A 51 -2.86 5.99 3.32
CA GLY A 51 -3.74 7.12 3.02
C GLY A 51 -4.37 7.77 4.25
N SER A 52 -3.86 7.46 5.45
CA SER A 52 -4.39 8.00 6.71
C SER A 52 -4.21 9.51 6.81
N ASP A 53 -5.10 10.13 7.59
CA ASP A 53 -5.03 11.55 7.89
C ASP A 53 -3.83 11.87 8.79
N PRO A 54 -3.18 13.03 8.60
CA PRO A 54 -2.16 13.51 9.52
C PRO A 54 -2.73 13.74 10.92
N ILE A 55 -1.91 13.46 11.94
CA ILE A 55 -2.28 13.74 13.33
C ILE A 55 -1.73 15.10 13.77
N LEU A 56 -2.34 15.70 14.79
CA LEU A 56 -1.88 16.95 15.38
C LEU A 56 -0.75 16.71 16.39
N ASN A 57 0.23 17.62 16.41
CA ASN A 57 1.19 17.75 17.50
C ASN A 57 0.65 18.62 18.65
N LYS A 58 1.43 18.81 19.72
CA LYS A 58 1.04 19.66 20.87
C LYS A 58 0.71 21.10 20.50
N ASN A 59 1.27 21.62 19.40
CA ASN A 59 1.02 22.97 18.90
C ASN A 59 -0.22 23.05 17.98
N GLY A 60 -0.99 21.96 17.83
CA GLY A 60 -2.14 21.91 16.93
C GLY A 60 -1.76 21.95 15.44
N LYS A 61 -0.50 21.62 15.09
CA LYS A 61 -0.03 21.53 13.71
C LYS A 61 0.09 20.07 13.29
N THR A 62 -0.12 19.77 12.01
CA THR A 62 0.13 18.43 11.44
C THR A 62 1.55 18.28 10.87
N SER A 63 2.33 19.36 10.87
CA SER A 63 3.69 19.39 10.35
C SER A 63 4.71 19.06 11.44
N CYS A 64 5.84 18.51 11.01
CA CYS A 64 6.98 18.21 11.88
C CYS A 64 8.31 18.55 11.21
N GLY A 65 9.35 18.69 12.01
CA GLY A 65 10.67 19.14 11.59
C GLY A 65 10.69 20.62 11.20
N GLY A 66 11.42 20.94 10.13
CA GLY A 66 11.62 22.32 9.68
C GLY A 66 12.52 23.13 10.63
N ARG A 67 12.54 24.46 10.44
CA ARG A 67 13.35 25.38 11.26
C ARG A 67 12.94 25.42 12.73
N GLU A 68 11.65 25.20 12.99
CA GLU A 68 11.06 25.16 14.33
C GLU A 68 11.30 23.83 15.04
N ASN A 69 11.91 22.82 14.38
CA ASN A 69 12.11 21.47 14.90
C ASN A 69 10.85 20.87 15.55
N LEU A 70 9.69 21.03 14.91
CA LEU A 70 8.42 20.57 15.46
C LEU A 70 8.39 19.05 15.61
N GLU A 71 8.00 18.56 16.77
CA GLU A 71 7.87 17.12 17.04
C GLU A 71 6.42 16.64 16.89
N CYS A 72 6.24 15.32 16.86
CA CYS A 72 4.93 14.67 16.80
C CYS A 72 4.67 14.00 18.15
N ASP A 73 4.14 14.76 19.10
CA ASP A 73 4.09 14.35 20.51
C ASP A 73 2.96 13.37 20.90
N GLY A 74 2.18 12.88 19.94
CA GLY A 74 1.14 11.90 20.23
C GLY A 74 1.72 10.55 20.67
N PRO A 75 1.01 9.71 21.44
CA PRO A 75 1.51 8.42 21.92
C PRO A 75 1.93 7.45 20.80
N ASN A 76 1.47 7.69 19.58
CA ASN A 76 1.85 6.94 18.37
C ASN A 76 2.27 7.90 17.25
N GLY A 77 2.70 9.11 17.59
CA GLY A 77 3.09 10.11 16.60
C GLY A 77 4.51 9.87 16.12
N TYR A 78 4.71 9.90 14.81
CA TYR A 78 6.05 9.96 14.24
C TYR A 78 6.11 10.97 13.10
N CYS A 79 7.29 11.55 12.92
CA CYS A 79 7.52 12.49 11.83
C CYS A 79 7.88 11.74 10.54
N LYS A 80 6.93 11.64 9.60
CA LYS A 80 7.22 11.20 8.24
C LYS A 80 7.90 12.36 7.52
N ARG A 81 9.18 12.21 7.16
CA ARG A 81 9.96 13.23 6.46
C ARG A 81 9.77 13.11 4.94
N GLY A 82 9.29 14.17 4.32
CA GLY A 82 9.28 14.34 2.87
C GLY A 82 10.44 15.22 2.42
N HIS A 83 10.50 15.52 1.12
CA HIS A 83 11.58 16.33 0.54
C HIS A 83 11.59 17.77 1.09
N PHE A 84 10.42 18.39 1.27
CA PHE A 84 10.28 19.77 1.77
C PHE A 84 9.49 19.90 3.08
N VAL A 85 8.61 18.94 3.39
CA VAL A 85 7.69 19.00 4.53
C VAL A 85 7.75 17.68 5.28
N GLY A 86 7.79 17.76 6.61
CA GLY A 86 7.48 16.64 7.49
C GLY A 86 6.00 16.63 7.88
N LYS A 87 5.37 15.46 7.94
CA LYS A 87 4.00 15.28 8.43
C LYS A 87 3.99 14.36 9.64
N CYS A 88 3.19 14.71 10.65
CA CYS A 88 2.91 13.84 11.77
C CYS A 88 1.93 12.76 11.35
N CYS A 89 2.33 11.50 11.53
CA CYS A 89 1.56 10.33 11.14
C CYS A 89 1.44 9.36 12.31
N ASP A 90 0.43 8.49 12.26
CA ASP A 90 0.23 7.43 13.24
C ASP A 90 1.14 6.23 12.94
N SER A 91 2.03 5.91 13.88
CA SER A 91 2.98 4.80 13.76
C SER A 91 2.27 3.45 13.73
N ARG A 92 1.10 3.29 14.35
CA ARG A 92 0.37 2.00 14.35
C ARG A 92 -0.06 1.60 12.95
N ILE A 93 -0.42 2.59 12.12
CA ILE A 93 -0.81 2.37 10.73
C ILE A 93 0.42 2.01 9.90
N ARG A 94 1.52 2.75 10.08
CA ARG A 94 2.83 2.42 9.48
C ARG A 94 3.21 0.98 9.81
N ASP A 95 3.23 0.63 11.08
CA ASP A 95 3.74 -0.65 11.57
C ASP A 95 2.91 -1.83 11.04
N LYS A 96 1.57 -1.67 10.92
CA LYS A 96 0.69 -2.67 10.30
C LYS A 96 0.96 -2.85 8.81
N ILE A 97 1.20 -1.76 8.08
CA ILE A 97 1.53 -1.80 6.66
C ILE A 97 2.91 -2.43 6.44
N ASP A 98 3.90 -2.01 7.22
CA ASP A 98 5.26 -2.55 7.16
C ASP A 98 5.24 -4.04 7.50
N ALA A 99 4.43 -4.46 8.47
CA ALA A 99 4.22 -5.87 8.77
C ALA A 99 3.66 -6.65 7.58
N ASP A 100 2.70 -6.11 6.83
CA ASP A 100 2.18 -6.79 5.64
C ASP A 100 3.22 -6.92 4.52
N TYR A 101 4.05 -5.89 4.33
CA TYR A 101 5.16 -5.95 3.39
C TYR A 101 6.24 -6.94 3.83
N ALA A 102 6.57 -6.97 5.13
CA ALA A 102 7.62 -7.81 5.70
C ALA A 102 7.19 -9.26 5.97
N LYS A 103 5.89 -9.56 6.05
CA LYS A 103 5.39 -10.92 6.34
C LYS A 103 5.99 -11.96 5.40
N GLU A 104 6.52 -13.03 5.95
CA GLU A 104 7.07 -14.15 5.18
C GLU A 104 6.02 -15.24 4.98
N CYS A 105 6.23 -16.10 3.97
CA CYS A 105 5.35 -17.22 3.65
C CYS A 105 5.69 -18.51 4.43
N GLY A 106 6.63 -18.42 5.39
CA GLY A 106 7.18 -19.54 6.12
C GLY A 106 8.39 -20.18 5.43
N PRO A 107 9.00 -21.21 6.04
CA PRO A 107 10.25 -21.80 5.57
C PRO A 107 10.16 -22.31 4.13
N GLY A 108 11.06 -21.83 3.28
CA GLY A 108 11.18 -22.24 1.87
C GLY A 108 10.09 -21.72 0.93
N LYS A 109 9.19 -20.85 1.41
CA LYS A 109 8.11 -20.26 0.60
C LYS A 109 8.32 -18.78 0.42
N GLN A 110 7.88 -18.26 -0.73
CA GLN A 110 8.00 -16.84 -1.03
C GLN A 110 6.65 -16.25 -1.43
N LYS A 111 6.54 -14.93 -1.26
CA LYS A 111 5.42 -14.21 -1.86
C LYS A 111 5.46 -14.40 -3.37
N HIS A 112 4.30 -14.54 -3.99
CA HIS A 112 4.21 -14.49 -5.43
C HIS A 112 4.61 -13.09 -5.90
N HIS A 113 5.53 -13.01 -6.86
CA HIS A 113 5.98 -11.76 -7.45
C HIS A 113 5.42 -11.60 -8.86
N THR A 114 5.34 -10.36 -9.31
CA THR A 114 4.94 -9.99 -10.66
C THR A 114 5.92 -8.96 -11.18
N ASP A 115 6.25 -9.09 -12.47
CA ASP A 115 6.94 -8.04 -13.18
C ASP A 115 6.11 -6.75 -13.18
N ASN A 116 6.79 -5.66 -12.87
CA ASN A 116 6.27 -4.30 -12.93
C ASN A 116 7.29 -3.40 -13.64
N GLY A 117 7.48 -3.64 -14.93
CA GLY A 117 8.39 -2.84 -15.77
C GLY A 117 9.86 -3.22 -15.57
N GLY A 118 10.16 -4.52 -15.47
CA GLY A 118 11.51 -5.05 -15.23
C GLY A 118 11.88 -5.18 -13.75
N ILE A 119 10.97 -4.82 -12.83
CA ILE A 119 11.15 -4.96 -11.39
C ILE A 119 10.14 -5.98 -10.87
N GLU A 120 10.62 -7.08 -10.32
CA GLU A 120 9.81 -8.08 -9.64
C GLU A 120 9.34 -7.54 -8.29
N LEU A 121 8.04 -7.34 -8.14
CA LEU A 121 7.41 -6.84 -6.91
C LEU A 121 6.42 -7.87 -6.36
N PRO A 122 6.26 -8.00 -5.03
CA PRO A 122 5.26 -8.89 -4.46
C PRO A 122 3.85 -8.48 -4.91
N LEU A 123 3.04 -9.49 -5.22
CA LEU A 123 1.64 -9.33 -5.61
C LEU A 123 0.77 -9.13 -4.36
N PHE A 124 0.13 -7.96 -4.27
CA PHE A 124 -0.80 -7.62 -3.20
C PHE A 124 -2.20 -7.35 -3.73
N GLY A 125 -3.20 -7.79 -2.98
CA GLY A 125 -4.60 -7.44 -3.15
C GLY A 125 -5.15 -6.79 -1.88
N LYS A 126 -6.40 -6.32 -1.91
CA LYS A 126 -7.03 -5.71 -0.73
C LYS A 126 -7.37 -6.76 0.33
N THR A 127 -8.12 -7.77 -0.09
CA THR A 127 -8.47 -8.92 0.76
C THR A 127 -8.34 -10.22 0.00
N CYS A 128 -8.33 -11.35 0.71
CA CYS A 128 -8.37 -12.66 0.06
C CYS A 128 -9.67 -12.91 -0.73
N ASP A 129 -10.75 -12.22 -0.39
CA ASP A 129 -12.02 -12.28 -1.14
C ASP A 129 -11.90 -11.68 -2.55
N SER A 130 -10.89 -10.84 -2.79
CA SER A 130 -10.60 -10.30 -4.13
C SER A 130 -10.09 -11.38 -5.11
N ALA A 131 -9.84 -12.61 -4.65
CA ALA A 131 -9.56 -13.81 -5.46
C ALA A 131 -8.42 -13.65 -6.50
N PHE A 132 -7.44 -12.80 -6.22
CA PHE A 132 -6.37 -12.39 -7.15
C PHE A 132 -5.18 -13.37 -7.22
N CYS A 133 -5.11 -14.33 -6.29
CA CYS A 133 -3.98 -15.26 -6.21
C CYS A 133 -3.95 -16.23 -7.41
N PRO A 134 -2.79 -16.38 -8.08
CA PRO A 134 -2.62 -17.36 -9.16
C PRO A 134 -2.79 -18.80 -8.70
N ALA A 135 -2.97 -19.72 -9.66
CA ALA A 135 -3.03 -21.15 -9.40
C ALA A 135 -1.79 -21.63 -8.63
N ASN A 136 -2.00 -22.61 -7.74
CA ASN A 136 -0.98 -23.17 -6.84
C ASN A 136 -0.39 -22.21 -5.80
N THR A 137 -0.97 -21.01 -5.64
CA THR A 137 -0.64 -20.11 -4.54
C THR A 137 -1.77 -20.06 -3.52
N LYS A 138 -1.45 -19.85 -2.25
CA LYS A 138 -2.44 -19.67 -1.18
C LYS A 138 -2.50 -18.21 -0.77
N CYS A 139 -3.71 -17.68 -0.58
CA CYS A 139 -3.89 -16.34 -0.08
C CYS A 139 -3.69 -16.26 1.43
N HIS A 140 -3.05 -15.19 1.88
CA HIS A 140 -2.88 -14.85 3.28
C HIS A 140 -3.37 -13.42 3.50
N GLN A 141 -4.27 -13.25 4.46
CA GLN A 141 -4.82 -11.94 4.83
C GLN A 141 -3.85 -11.22 5.77
N GLY A 142 -3.39 -10.04 5.38
CA GLY A 142 -2.67 -9.10 6.25
C GLY A 142 -3.61 -8.10 6.92
N ASN A 143 -3.01 -7.07 7.50
CA ASN A 143 -3.70 -5.97 8.19
C ASN A 143 -4.43 -5.04 7.22
N TYR A 144 -3.74 -4.62 6.16
CA TYR A 144 -4.20 -3.75 5.07
C TYR A 144 -4.18 -4.45 3.72
N PHE A 145 -3.26 -5.40 3.52
CA PHE A 145 -3.07 -6.07 2.23
C PHE A 145 -3.09 -7.59 2.38
N ALA A 146 -3.77 -8.24 1.46
CA ALA A 146 -3.64 -9.67 1.24
C ALA A 146 -2.47 -9.96 0.29
N TYR A 147 -1.82 -11.11 0.46
CA TYR A 147 -0.71 -11.54 -0.38
C TYR A 147 -0.81 -13.04 -0.67
N CYS A 148 -0.12 -13.49 -1.72
CA CYS A 148 -0.14 -14.89 -2.16
C CYS A 148 1.19 -15.54 -1.87
N CYS A 149 1.17 -16.74 -1.31
CA CYS A 149 2.36 -17.54 -1.03
C CYS A 149 2.43 -18.77 -1.93
N ALA A 150 3.60 -19.04 -2.48
CA ALA A 150 3.95 -20.26 -3.21
C ALA A 150 4.97 -21.07 -2.38
#